data_AF-A0A9W7D8W8-F1
#
_entry.id   AF-A0A9W7D8W8-F1
#
_cell.length_a   1.000
_cell.length_b   1.000
_cell.length_c   1.000
_cell.angle_alpha   90.00
_cell.angle_beta   90.00
_cell.angle_gamma   90.00
#
_symmetry.space_group_name_H-M   'P 1'
#
loop_
_entity.id
_entity.type
_entity.pdbx_description
1 polymer ?
#
loop_
_entity_poly.entity_id
_entity_poly.type
_entity_poly.pdbx_seq_one_letter_code
_entity_poly.pdbx_strand_id
1 'polypeptide(L)'
;MLPQLKRVIDKLPSVERVVVTRFTISNRHDLDLSKVRGAIYYDRFVSEVETRTEDAIPFAQLPFDHPVYIMYKHGAVNTTYFTAVCVALQDVGVTVFGTSARYLAAVMNSGCSPGKSFDLSKLRLITSTGSPASTNIFKVSQNLFGSTHFELTSWTYIYKVLECIEEVADSVVVGQNYTLIDGTPDVRILLFVIMATGHECTPAFQKKVRQRIRDQASPRHMPGMIVACPAIPHTVSGKKVELTVKKIIDGHAITNKNALQNPESLAWFEEFAATLRNATHE
;
A
#
# COMPACT_ATOMS: atom_id res chain seq x y z
N MET A 1 -25.30 -0.21 -18.26
CA MET A 1 -24.04 -0.85 -18.69
C MET A 1 -24.09 -1.35 -20.13
N LEU A 2 -24.98 -2.28 -20.51
CA LEU A 2 -25.06 -2.79 -21.90
C LEU A 2 -25.32 -1.73 -23.00
N PRO A 3 -26.20 -0.72 -22.80
CA PRO A 3 -26.38 0.33 -23.80
C PRO A 3 -25.11 1.18 -24.03
N GLN A 4 -24.29 1.35 -23.00
CA GLN A 4 -22.99 2.05 -23.11
C GLN A 4 -21.98 1.17 -23.86
N LEU A 5 -21.93 -0.14 -23.54
CA LEU A 5 -21.09 -1.09 -24.25
C LEU A 5 -21.41 -1.10 -25.76
N LYS A 6 -22.70 -1.19 -26.13
CA LYS A 6 -23.14 -1.11 -27.52
C LYS A 6 -22.61 0.16 -28.21
N ARG A 7 -22.79 1.34 -27.59
CA ARG A 7 -22.32 2.62 -28.15
C ARG A 7 -20.81 2.67 -28.39
N VAL A 8 -20.02 1.96 -27.59
CA VAL A 8 -18.57 1.87 -27.78
C VAL A 8 -18.25 0.94 -28.95
N ILE A 9 -18.88 -0.23 -29.02
CA ILE A 9 -18.65 -1.22 -30.09
C ILE A 9 -19.10 -0.69 -31.47
N ASP A 10 -20.20 0.07 -31.52
CA ASP A 10 -20.66 0.72 -32.76
C ASP A 10 -19.62 1.70 -33.34
N LYS A 11 -18.73 2.25 -32.50
CA LYS A 11 -17.65 3.17 -32.91
C LYS A 11 -16.33 2.46 -33.24
N LEU A 12 -16.25 1.14 -33.01
CA LEU A 12 -15.03 0.34 -33.20
C LEU A 12 -15.31 -0.79 -34.20
N PRO A 13 -15.33 -0.48 -35.51
CA PRO A 13 -15.72 -1.46 -36.53
C PRO A 13 -14.73 -2.64 -36.63
N SER A 14 -13.47 -2.45 -36.26
CA SER A 14 -12.43 -3.50 -36.25
C SER A 14 -12.59 -4.55 -35.15
N VAL A 15 -13.48 -4.34 -34.18
CA VAL A 15 -13.71 -5.34 -33.12
C VAL A 15 -14.47 -6.53 -33.69
N GLU A 16 -13.87 -7.71 -33.65
CA GLU A 16 -14.46 -8.96 -34.17
C GLU A 16 -15.29 -9.70 -33.11
N ARG A 17 -14.80 -9.73 -31.87
CA ARG A 17 -15.44 -10.40 -30.73
C ARG A 17 -15.45 -9.51 -29.50
N VAL A 18 -16.52 -9.60 -28.72
CA VAL A 18 -16.66 -8.93 -27.41
C VAL A 18 -16.84 -10.02 -26.35
N VAL A 19 -15.82 -10.26 -25.55
CA VAL A 19 -15.86 -11.29 -24.52
C VAL A 19 -16.35 -10.67 -23.21
N VAL A 20 -17.49 -11.16 -22.71
CA VAL A 20 -18.14 -10.64 -21.50
C VAL A 20 -17.87 -11.58 -20.32
N THR A 21 -17.21 -11.05 -19.28
CA THR A 21 -16.93 -11.78 -18.04
C THR A 21 -17.96 -11.45 -16.96
N ARG A 22 -18.44 -12.48 -16.25
CA ARG A 22 -19.34 -12.33 -15.09
C ARG A 22 -18.50 -12.29 -13.82
N PHE A 23 -18.36 -11.12 -13.20
CA PHE A 23 -17.53 -10.96 -11.99
C PHE A 23 -18.30 -11.20 -10.67
N THR A 24 -19.65 -11.14 -10.66
CA THR A 24 -20.44 -11.14 -9.41
C THR A 24 -21.79 -11.87 -9.49
N ILE A 25 -21.94 -12.85 -10.39
CA ILE A 25 -23.23 -13.55 -10.54
C ILE A 25 -22.95 -15.05 -10.66
N SER A 26 -23.64 -15.84 -9.84
CA SER A 26 -23.82 -17.27 -10.12
C SER A 26 -24.29 -17.45 -11.57
N ASN A 27 -23.98 -18.58 -12.21
CA ASN A 27 -24.34 -18.89 -13.62
C ASN A 27 -25.87 -18.93 -13.91
N ARG A 28 -26.71 -18.37 -13.03
CA ARG A 28 -28.17 -18.45 -13.06
C ARG A 28 -28.86 -17.28 -13.76
N HIS A 29 -28.16 -16.19 -14.09
CA HIS A 29 -28.75 -15.02 -14.75
C HIS A 29 -27.86 -14.48 -15.87
N ASP A 30 -28.07 -14.96 -17.09
CA ASP A 30 -27.46 -14.37 -18.28
C ASP A 30 -28.19 -13.08 -18.65
N LEU A 31 -27.41 -12.03 -18.89
CA LEU A 31 -27.88 -10.85 -19.61
C LEU A 31 -28.10 -11.18 -21.10
N ASP A 32 -29.07 -10.51 -21.71
CA ASP A 32 -29.28 -10.53 -23.15
C ASP A 32 -28.15 -9.79 -23.88
N LEU A 33 -27.26 -10.54 -24.52
CA LEU A 33 -26.14 -10.02 -25.29
C LEU A 33 -26.47 -9.78 -26.77
N SER A 34 -27.67 -10.14 -27.25
CA SER A 34 -28.05 -10.08 -28.67
C SER A 34 -27.89 -8.68 -29.29
N LYS A 35 -27.97 -7.64 -28.46
CA LYS A 35 -27.89 -6.23 -28.86
C LYS A 35 -26.46 -5.71 -29.01
N VAL A 36 -25.44 -6.51 -28.69
CA VAL A 36 -24.03 -6.14 -28.79
C VAL A 36 -23.35 -7.04 -29.83
N ARG A 37 -22.87 -6.42 -30.91
CA ARG A 37 -22.24 -7.14 -32.03
C ARG A 37 -21.05 -7.98 -31.55
N GLY A 38 -21.05 -9.27 -31.89
CA GLY A 38 -19.97 -10.20 -31.57
C GLY A 38 -19.84 -10.55 -30.08
N ALA A 39 -20.85 -10.23 -29.25
CA ALA A 39 -20.79 -10.49 -27.82
C ALA A 39 -21.04 -11.96 -27.46
N ILE A 40 -20.14 -12.50 -26.64
CA ILE A 40 -20.19 -13.87 -26.14
C ILE A 40 -19.71 -13.89 -24.68
N TYR A 41 -20.24 -14.80 -23.88
CA TYR A 41 -19.74 -15.00 -22.52
C TYR A 41 -18.39 -15.73 -22.54
N TYR A 42 -17.53 -15.38 -21.58
CA TYR A 42 -16.18 -15.95 -21.46
C TYR A 42 -16.16 -17.49 -21.40
N ASP A 43 -17.03 -18.12 -20.62
CA ASP A 43 -17.13 -19.58 -20.51
C ASP A 43 -17.47 -20.24 -21.86
N ARG A 44 -18.40 -19.64 -22.62
CA ARG A 44 -18.76 -20.11 -23.96
C ARG A 44 -17.64 -19.90 -24.96
N PHE A 45 -16.98 -18.74 -24.91
CA PHE A 45 -15.82 -18.43 -25.75
C PHE A 45 -14.68 -19.43 -25.52
N VAL A 46 -14.37 -19.76 -24.25
CA VAL A 46 -13.35 -20.77 -23.93
C VAL A 46 -13.76 -22.15 -24.43
N SER A 47 -15.04 -22.55 -24.28
CA SER A 47 -15.51 -23.85 -24.79
C SER A 47 -15.47 -23.96 -26.32
N GLU A 48 -15.60 -22.85 -27.06
CA GLU A 48 -15.42 -22.82 -28.53
C GLU A 48 -13.94 -23.05 -28.94
N VAL A 49 -12.99 -22.79 -28.04
CA VAL A 49 -11.54 -22.84 -28.30
C VAL A 49 -10.87 -24.07 -27.68
N GLU A 50 -11.51 -24.71 -26.69
CA GLU A 50 -11.03 -25.95 -26.05
C GLU A 50 -11.00 -27.18 -26.99
N THR A 51 -11.51 -27.07 -28.22
CA THR A 51 -11.21 -28.02 -29.30
C THR A 51 -9.74 -27.89 -29.73
N ARG A 52 -8.84 -28.51 -28.94
CA ARG A 52 -7.42 -28.81 -29.21
C ARG A 52 -6.72 -27.88 -30.20
N THR A 53 -6.07 -26.85 -29.68
CA THR A 53 -4.93 -26.23 -30.37
C THR A 53 -3.69 -27.10 -30.11
N GLU A 54 -3.16 -27.76 -31.13
CA GLU A 54 -1.83 -28.41 -31.08
C GLU A 54 -0.69 -27.37 -31.17
N ASP A 55 -1.02 -26.12 -31.43
CA ASP A 55 -0.08 -25.02 -31.56
C ASP A 55 0.58 -24.67 -30.22
N ALA A 56 1.89 -24.92 -30.12
CA ALA A 56 2.70 -24.46 -29.01
C ALA A 56 2.93 -22.95 -29.12
N ILE A 57 2.65 -22.19 -28.07
CA ILE A 57 3.00 -20.76 -28.00
C ILE A 57 4.53 -20.65 -27.86
N PRO A 58 5.26 -20.10 -28.84
CA PRO A 58 6.70 -19.91 -28.70
C PRO A 58 7.00 -18.79 -27.71
N PHE A 59 7.83 -19.05 -26.70
CA PHE A 59 8.32 -18.02 -25.77
C PHE A 59 9.61 -17.41 -26.29
N ALA A 60 9.55 -16.14 -26.70
CA ALA A 60 10.72 -15.38 -27.13
C ALA A 60 11.76 -15.32 -26.01
N GLN A 61 13.02 -15.66 -26.33
CA GLN A 61 14.15 -15.47 -25.42
C GLN A 61 14.64 -14.04 -25.54
N LEU A 62 14.52 -13.28 -24.46
CA LEU A 62 14.85 -11.86 -24.43
C LEU A 62 16.03 -11.60 -23.49
N PRO A 63 16.86 -10.58 -23.76
CA PRO A 63 17.87 -10.11 -22.82
C PRO A 63 17.28 -9.78 -21.44
N PHE A 64 18.10 -9.87 -20.40
CA PHE A 64 17.67 -9.63 -19.00
C PHE A 64 17.05 -8.24 -18.77
N ASP A 65 17.52 -7.24 -19.52
CA ASP A 65 17.07 -5.84 -19.46
C ASP A 65 15.87 -5.54 -20.37
N HIS A 66 15.29 -6.55 -21.03
CA HIS A 66 14.10 -6.36 -21.84
C HIS A 66 12.91 -5.90 -20.98
N PRO A 67 12.24 -4.80 -21.34
CA PRO A 67 11.11 -4.29 -20.55
C PRO A 67 9.97 -5.30 -20.51
N VAL A 68 9.51 -5.65 -19.31
CA VAL A 68 8.41 -6.61 -19.10
C VAL A 68 7.04 -5.92 -19.15
N TYR A 69 6.93 -4.70 -18.61
CA TYR A 69 5.70 -3.90 -18.65
C TYR A 69 6.00 -2.41 -18.47
N ILE A 70 5.10 -1.56 -18.97
CA ILE A 70 5.05 -0.12 -18.65
C ILE A 70 3.78 0.10 -17.83
N MET A 71 3.93 0.57 -16.58
CA MET A 71 2.80 0.80 -15.68
C MET A 71 2.51 2.30 -15.55
N TYR A 72 1.30 2.71 -15.92
CA TYR A 72 0.81 4.08 -15.73
C TYR A 72 0.01 4.17 -14.43
N LYS A 73 0.36 5.11 -13.56
CA LYS A 73 -0.27 5.27 -12.24
C LYS A 73 -1.44 6.26 -12.33
N HIS A 74 -2.66 5.78 -12.18
CA HIS A 74 -3.84 6.64 -11.99
C HIS A 74 -4.36 6.52 -10.54
N GLY A 75 -4.54 7.65 -9.87
CA GLY A 75 -4.83 7.71 -8.45
C GLY A 75 -6.30 7.94 -8.16
N ALA A 76 -7.07 6.88 -7.94
CA ALA A 76 -8.31 6.94 -7.16
C ALA A 76 -8.66 5.54 -6.63
N VAL A 77 -8.85 5.41 -5.31
CA VAL A 77 -9.35 4.17 -4.69
C VAL A 77 -10.74 4.47 -4.17
N ASN A 78 -11.75 3.85 -4.79
CA ASN A 78 -13.14 3.93 -4.33
C ASN A 78 -13.38 2.88 -3.24
N THR A 79 -14.06 3.29 -2.16
CA THR A 79 -14.18 2.52 -0.91
C THR A 79 -15.46 1.67 -0.85
N THR A 80 -16.22 1.60 -1.94
CA THR A 80 -17.63 1.15 -1.95
C THR A 80 -17.86 -0.36 -2.09
N TYR A 81 -16.82 -1.21 -2.10
CA TYR A 81 -16.97 -2.64 -2.46
C TYR A 81 -16.62 -3.64 -1.35
N PHE A 82 -16.80 -3.28 -0.07
CA PHE A 82 -16.44 -4.16 1.06
C PHE A 82 -17.09 -5.56 0.98
N THR A 83 -18.43 -5.62 0.88
CA THR A 83 -19.18 -6.88 0.85
C THR A 83 -18.74 -7.76 -0.31
N ALA A 84 -18.52 -7.18 -1.49
CA ALA A 84 -18.09 -7.91 -2.67
C ALA A 84 -16.69 -8.53 -2.48
N VAL A 85 -15.78 -7.83 -1.81
CA VAL A 85 -14.45 -8.37 -1.48
C VAL A 85 -14.57 -9.56 -0.54
N CYS A 86 -15.37 -9.47 0.53
CA CYS A 86 -15.52 -10.57 1.48
C CYS A 86 -16.18 -11.81 0.87
N VAL A 87 -17.19 -11.61 0.00
CA VAL A 87 -17.78 -12.70 -0.79
C VAL A 87 -16.73 -13.36 -1.66
N ALA A 88 -15.89 -12.58 -2.35
CA ALA A 88 -14.81 -13.13 -3.17
C ALA A 88 -13.76 -13.89 -2.34
N LEU A 89 -13.39 -13.38 -1.16
CA LEU A 89 -12.45 -14.06 -0.26
C LEU A 89 -12.96 -15.45 0.16
N GLN A 90 -14.24 -15.53 0.51
CA GLN A 90 -14.90 -16.77 0.90
C GLN A 90 -15.02 -17.75 -0.27
N ASP A 91 -15.65 -17.31 -1.37
CA ASP A 91 -16.04 -18.18 -2.47
C ASP A 91 -14.83 -18.75 -3.22
N VAL A 92 -13.76 -17.96 -3.36
CA VAL A 92 -12.49 -18.40 -3.97
C VAL A 92 -11.61 -19.16 -2.95
N GLY A 93 -11.87 -19.00 -1.65
CA GLY A 93 -11.07 -19.59 -0.59
C GLY A 93 -9.67 -19.00 -0.52
N VAL A 94 -9.57 -17.67 -0.54
CA VAL A 94 -8.31 -16.92 -0.54
C VAL A 94 -7.52 -17.19 0.74
N THR A 95 -6.23 -17.48 0.59
CA THR A 95 -5.32 -17.77 1.71
C THR A 95 -4.43 -16.59 2.10
N VAL A 96 -4.14 -15.70 1.14
CA VAL A 96 -3.37 -14.45 1.33
C VAL A 96 -4.14 -13.29 0.72
N PHE A 97 -4.47 -12.28 1.52
CA PHE A 97 -5.19 -11.09 1.07
C PHE A 97 -4.33 -9.84 1.22
N GLY A 98 -3.90 -9.27 0.09
CA GLY A 98 -3.20 -7.99 0.04
C GLY A 98 -4.16 -6.81 -0.14
N THR A 99 -4.07 -5.83 0.75
CA THR A 99 -4.94 -4.64 0.72
C THR A 99 -4.19 -3.36 1.12
N SER A 100 -4.90 -2.28 1.45
CA SER A 100 -4.34 -1.02 1.92
C SER A 100 -4.85 -0.64 3.31
N ALA A 101 -4.06 0.14 4.05
CA ALA A 101 -4.46 0.69 5.34
C ALA A 101 -5.77 1.50 5.27
N ARG A 102 -6.02 2.17 4.14
CA ARG A 102 -7.25 2.93 3.90
C ARG A 102 -8.47 2.02 3.80
N TYR A 103 -8.34 0.89 3.11
CA TYR A 103 -9.41 -0.10 3.04
C TYR A 103 -9.74 -0.64 4.44
N LEU A 104 -8.72 -1.03 5.22
CA LEU A 104 -8.92 -1.55 6.57
C LEU A 104 -9.57 -0.53 7.51
N ALA A 105 -9.17 0.74 7.41
CA ALA A 105 -9.80 1.82 8.16
C ALA A 105 -11.29 1.99 7.79
N ALA A 106 -11.64 1.83 6.51
CA ALA A 106 -13.03 1.91 6.08
C ALA A 106 -13.88 0.76 6.62
N VAL A 107 -13.34 -0.47 6.64
CA VAL A 107 -14.01 -1.63 7.26
C VAL A 107 -14.19 -1.42 8.75
N MET A 108 -13.17 -0.88 9.44
CA MET A 108 -13.27 -0.55 10.85
C MET A 108 -14.37 0.48 11.13
N ASN A 109 -14.40 1.56 10.35
CA ASN A 109 -15.38 2.64 10.52
C ASN A 109 -16.81 2.23 10.14
N SER A 110 -17.00 1.20 9.31
CA SER A 110 -18.33 0.69 9.00
C SER A 110 -18.93 -0.15 10.14
N GLY A 111 -18.14 -0.51 11.16
CA GLY A 111 -18.56 -1.37 12.26
C GLY A 111 -18.78 -2.83 11.85
N CYS A 112 -18.43 -3.20 10.60
CA CYS A 112 -18.60 -4.56 10.11
C CYS A 112 -17.51 -5.48 10.68
N SER A 113 -17.89 -6.69 11.09
CA SER A 113 -16.95 -7.74 11.54
C SER A 113 -16.86 -8.87 10.51
N PRO A 114 -16.03 -8.75 9.45
CA PRO A 114 -15.98 -9.73 8.36
C PRO A 114 -15.83 -11.18 8.82
N GLY A 115 -14.98 -11.47 9.80
CA GLY A 115 -14.77 -12.82 10.34
C GLY A 115 -15.98 -13.41 11.08
N LYS A 116 -17.00 -12.59 11.39
CA LYS A 116 -18.29 -13.06 11.92
C LYS A 116 -19.35 -13.22 10.82
N SER A 117 -19.18 -12.50 9.71
CA SER A 117 -20.20 -12.40 8.66
C SER A 117 -19.91 -13.28 7.44
N PHE A 118 -18.68 -13.77 7.30
CA PHE A 118 -18.23 -14.60 6.17
C PHE A 118 -17.34 -15.75 6.66
N ASP A 119 -17.35 -16.87 5.93
CA ASP A 119 -16.39 -17.96 6.17
C ASP A 119 -15.02 -17.58 5.59
N LEU A 120 -14.17 -17.07 6.47
CA LEU A 120 -12.78 -16.71 6.16
C LEU A 120 -11.78 -17.71 6.75
N SER A 121 -12.21 -18.94 7.05
CA SER A 121 -11.38 -19.98 7.70
C SER A 121 -10.11 -20.34 6.91
N LYS A 122 -10.11 -20.16 5.59
CA LYS A 122 -8.96 -20.40 4.71
C LYS A 122 -7.93 -19.28 4.72
N LEU A 123 -8.32 -18.09 5.18
CA LEU A 123 -7.47 -16.91 5.18
C LEU A 123 -6.39 -17.06 6.26
N ARG A 124 -5.14 -17.05 5.83
CA ARG A 124 -3.97 -17.26 6.72
C ARG A 124 -3.16 -16.00 6.91
N LEU A 125 -3.15 -15.12 5.91
CA LEU A 125 -2.35 -13.90 5.92
C LEU A 125 -3.13 -12.73 5.34
N ILE A 126 -3.15 -11.60 6.05
CA ILE A 126 -3.54 -10.31 5.48
C ILE A 126 -2.31 -9.42 5.44
N THR A 127 -2.03 -8.86 4.27
CA THR A 127 -0.96 -7.88 4.08
C THR A 127 -1.54 -6.52 3.72
N SER A 128 -0.90 -5.45 4.19
CA SER A 128 -1.28 -4.09 3.80
C SER A 128 -0.09 -3.34 3.23
N THR A 129 -0.32 -2.72 2.06
CA THR A 129 0.69 -1.95 1.32
C THR A 129 0.16 -0.53 1.03
N GLY A 130 1.08 0.41 0.82
CA GLY A 130 0.76 1.83 0.61
C GLY A 130 0.92 2.67 1.87
N SER A 131 -0.12 3.42 2.26
CA SER A 131 -0.06 4.31 3.42
C SER A 131 0.17 3.54 4.73
N PRO A 132 0.94 4.08 5.69
CA PRO A 132 1.14 3.43 6.97
C PRO A 132 -0.20 3.26 7.69
N ALA A 133 -0.47 2.03 8.14
CA ALA A 133 -1.60 1.73 9.00
C ALA A 133 -1.29 2.22 10.41
N SER A 134 -2.24 2.90 11.06
CA SER A 134 -2.12 3.20 12.48
C SER A 134 -2.14 1.92 13.31
N THR A 135 -1.53 1.94 14.49
CA THR A 135 -1.49 0.79 15.40
C THR A 135 -2.88 0.35 15.86
N ASN A 136 -3.85 1.28 15.91
CA ASN A 136 -5.26 0.95 16.14
C ASN A 136 -5.88 0.12 15.00
N ILE A 137 -5.63 0.49 13.74
CA ILE A 137 -6.11 -0.27 12.58
C ILE A 137 -5.55 -1.70 12.62
N PHE A 138 -4.31 -1.90 13.05
CA PHE A 138 -3.71 -3.24 13.20
C PHE A 138 -4.43 -4.08 14.26
N LYS A 139 -4.56 -3.57 15.49
CA LYS A 139 -5.20 -4.30 16.61
C LYS A 139 -6.64 -4.67 16.28
N VAL A 140 -7.37 -3.74 15.68
CA VAL A 140 -8.77 -3.95 15.33
C VAL A 140 -8.90 -4.88 14.13
N SER A 141 -8.04 -4.79 13.11
CA SER A 141 -8.10 -5.68 11.94
C SER A 141 -7.94 -7.15 12.30
N GLN A 142 -7.11 -7.50 13.29
CA GLN A 142 -7.02 -8.88 13.80
C GLN A 142 -8.39 -9.35 14.31
N ASN A 143 -9.06 -8.54 15.14
CA ASN A 143 -10.39 -8.88 15.66
C ASN A 143 -11.47 -8.90 14.57
N LEU A 144 -11.34 -8.08 13.54
CA LEU A 144 -12.32 -7.98 12.45
C LEU A 144 -12.32 -9.20 11.54
N PHE A 145 -11.17 -9.82 11.29
CA PHE A 145 -11.00 -10.93 10.34
C PHE A 145 -10.81 -12.31 11.01
N GLY A 146 -10.60 -12.38 12.32
CA GLY A 146 -10.42 -13.64 13.08
C GLY A 146 -8.95 -13.94 13.42
N SER A 147 -8.62 -15.17 13.79
CA SER A 147 -7.28 -15.63 14.23
C SER A 147 -6.19 -15.66 13.13
N THR A 148 -6.32 -14.80 12.13
CA THR A 148 -5.47 -14.70 10.95
C THR A 148 -4.16 -13.99 11.26
N HIS A 149 -3.05 -14.46 10.69
CA HIS A 149 -1.77 -13.74 10.80
C HIS A 149 -1.82 -12.46 9.97
N PHE A 150 -1.32 -11.36 10.54
CA PHE A 150 -1.35 -10.05 9.89
C PHE A 150 0.07 -9.52 9.78
N GLU A 151 0.54 -9.27 8.56
CA GLU A 151 1.90 -8.82 8.30
C GLU A 151 1.91 -7.50 7.53
N LEU A 152 2.71 -6.55 7.99
CA LEU A 152 2.84 -5.23 7.37
C LEU A 152 4.20 -5.12 6.69
N THR A 153 4.25 -4.89 5.39
CA THR A 153 5.49 -4.56 4.66
C THR A 153 5.84 -3.06 4.77
N SER A 154 5.49 -2.42 5.89
CA SER A 154 5.46 -0.97 6.10
C SER A 154 6.24 -0.56 7.35
N TRP A 155 6.57 0.73 7.47
CA TRP A 155 7.24 1.37 8.61
C TRP A 155 6.58 1.10 9.99
N THR A 156 5.38 0.51 10.02
CA THR A 156 4.64 0.15 11.22
C THR A 156 5.41 -0.74 12.21
N TYR A 157 6.29 -1.62 11.75
CA TYR A 157 7.12 -2.41 12.69
C TYR A 157 8.10 -1.52 13.47
N ILE A 158 8.65 -0.48 12.84
CA ILE A 158 9.51 0.48 13.53
C ILE A 158 8.69 1.28 14.54
N TYR A 159 7.50 1.75 14.15
CA TYR A 159 6.62 2.46 15.08
C TYR A 159 6.22 1.62 16.30
N LYS A 160 5.89 0.33 16.13
CA LYS A 160 5.60 -0.58 17.26
C LYS A 160 6.77 -0.71 18.23
N VAL A 161 7.99 -0.78 17.72
CA VAL A 161 9.19 -0.84 18.57
C VAL A 161 9.35 0.45 19.37
N LEU A 162 9.12 1.60 18.72
CA LEU A 162 9.24 2.92 19.35
C LEU A 162 8.15 3.19 20.40
N GLU A 163 6.91 2.73 20.17
CA GLU A 163 5.82 2.81 21.15
C GLU A 163 6.16 2.09 22.48
N CYS A 164 7.09 1.12 22.46
CA CYS A 164 7.56 0.40 23.65
C CYS A 164 8.78 1.05 24.32
N ILE A 165 9.24 2.21 23.85
CA ILE A 165 10.41 2.92 24.35
C ILE A 165 9.93 4.21 25.00
N GLU A 166 9.93 4.25 26.34
CA GLU A 166 9.41 5.37 27.13
C GLU A 166 10.15 6.70 26.84
N GLU A 167 11.41 6.63 26.40
CA GLU A 167 12.17 7.82 26.03
C GLU A 167 11.67 8.51 24.74
N VAL A 168 10.77 7.88 23.98
CA VAL A 168 10.22 8.43 22.72
C VAL A 168 8.82 8.98 22.97
N ALA A 169 8.66 10.30 22.81
CA ALA A 169 7.36 10.96 22.88
C ALA A 169 6.58 10.82 21.57
N ASP A 170 7.26 10.93 20.42
CA ASP A 170 6.67 10.73 19.10
C ASP A 170 7.74 10.40 18.05
N SER A 171 7.33 9.96 16.85
CA SER A 171 8.26 9.64 15.77
C SER A 171 7.65 9.72 14.38
N VAL A 172 8.48 9.92 13.35
CA VAL A 172 8.08 9.72 11.95
C VAL A 172 9.19 9.02 11.19
N VAL A 173 8.82 8.06 10.34
CA VAL A 173 9.76 7.28 9.52
C VAL A 173 9.51 7.57 8.05
N VAL A 174 10.59 7.85 7.32
CA VAL A 174 10.56 8.03 5.86
C VAL A 174 11.73 7.32 5.19
N GLY A 175 11.51 6.88 3.96
CA GLY A 175 12.60 6.46 3.08
C GLY A 175 13.13 7.65 2.29
N GLN A 176 14.44 7.87 2.33
CA GLN A 176 15.15 8.85 1.52
C GLN A 176 15.80 8.12 0.34
N ASN A 177 15.55 8.60 -0.87
CA ASN A 177 16.32 8.17 -2.04
C ASN A 177 17.68 8.84 -2.00
N TYR A 178 18.75 8.09 -2.21
CA TYR A 178 20.11 8.62 -2.29
C TYR A 178 20.94 7.77 -3.25
N THR A 179 22.13 8.25 -3.58
CA THR A 179 23.06 7.54 -4.46
C THR A 179 24.25 7.10 -3.63
N LEU A 180 24.63 5.83 -3.74
CA LEU A 180 25.86 5.30 -3.17
C LEU A 180 27.08 5.95 -3.85
N ILE A 181 28.25 5.83 -3.22
CA ILE A 181 29.52 6.40 -3.74
C ILE A 181 29.83 5.89 -5.15
N ASP A 182 29.42 4.67 -5.48
CA ASP A 182 29.61 4.05 -6.80
C ASP A 182 28.58 4.47 -7.87
N GLY A 183 27.67 5.40 -7.53
CA GLY A 183 26.63 5.87 -8.43
C GLY A 183 25.33 5.04 -8.39
N THR A 184 25.27 3.97 -7.59
CA THR A 184 24.08 3.12 -7.49
C THR A 184 22.95 3.83 -6.73
N PRO A 185 21.73 3.92 -7.28
CA PRO A 185 20.57 4.43 -6.55
C PRO A 185 20.19 3.47 -5.40
N ASP A 186 19.92 4.02 -4.23
CA ASP A 186 19.50 3.27 -3.05
C ASP A 186 18.49 4.06 -2.21
N VAL A 187 17.88 3.41 -1.22
CA VAL A 187 16.94 4.01 -0.28
C VAL A 187 17.39 3.73 1.14
N ARG A 188 17.66 4.81 1.90
CA ARG A 188 17.95 4.70 3.33
C ARG A 188 16.75 5.11 4.18
N ILE A 189 16.59 4.44 5.31
CA ILE A 189 15.53 4.71 6.28
C ILE A 189 15.99 5.86 7.19
N LEU A 190 15.22 6.94 7.25
CA LEU A 190 15.37 8.01 8.23
C LEU A 190 14.29 7.87 9.30
N LEU A 191 14.72 7.75 10.55
CA LEU A 191 13.85 7.75 11.71
C LEU A 191 14.02 9.08 12.47
N PHE A 192 12.97 9.88 12.51
CA PHE A 192 12.90 11.08 13.34
C PHE A 192 12.15 10.79 14.63
N VAL A 193 12.65 11.30 15.75
CA VAL A 193 12.06 11.12 17.08
C VAL A 193 11.91 12.44 17.81
N ILE A 194 10.82 12.60 18.55
CA ILE A 194 10.70 13.57 19.65
C ILE A 194 11.03 12.82 20.93
N MET A 195 11.94 13.38 21.72
CA MET A 195 12.30 12.79 23.00
C MET A 195 11.27 13.14 24.08
N ALA A 196 10.99 12.20 24.97
CA ALA A 196 10.23 12.46 26.19
C ALA A 196 10.97 13.47 27.09
N THR A 197 10.23 14.16 27.96
CA THR A 197 10.80 15.19 28.86
C THR A 197 11.95 14.62 29.69
N GLY A 198 13.10 15.30 29.68
CA GLY A 198 14.30 14.87 30.41
C GLY A 198 15.15 13.82 29.69
N HIS A 199 14.78 13.43 28.47
CA HIS A 199 15.54 12.50 27.64
C HIS A 199 16.15 13.18 26.41
N GLU A 200 17.27 12.64 25.94
CA GLU A 200 17.98 13.11 24.75
C GLU A 200 18.33 11.96 23.82
N CYS A 201 18.43 12.24 22.52
CA CYS A 201 18.77 11.26 21.49
C CYS A 201 20.29 10.99 21.47
N THR A 202 20.79 10.44 22.59
CA THR A 202 22.21 10.11 22.79
C THR A 202 22.65 8.92 21.93
N PRO A 203 23.97 8.71 21.70
CA PRO A 203 24.47 7.51 21.03
C PRO A 203 24.02 6.20 21.70
N ALA A 204 23.92 6.19 23.04
CA ALA A 204 23.41 5.05 23.80
C ALA A 204 21.93 4.78 23.50
N PHE A 205 21.10 5.82 23.45
CA PHE A 205 19.69 5.71 23.03
C PHE A 205 19.57 5.17 21.60
N GLN A 206 20.33 5.73 20.65
CA GLN A 206 20.26 5.25 19.26
C GLN A 206 20.70 3.78 19.14
N LYS A 207 21.70 3.33 19.92
CA LYS A 207 22.11 1.93 19.99
C LYS A 207 20.98 1.05 20.54
N LYS A 208 20.29 1.49 21.61
CA LYS A 208 19.11 0.81 22.18
C LYS A 208 18.00 0.66 21.14
N VAL A 209 17.65 1.73 20.42
CA VAL A 209 16.63 1.71 19.37
C VAL A 209 16.99 0.73 18.25
N ARG A 210 18.22 0.80 17.72
CA ARG A 210 18.70 -0.12 16.67
C ARG A 210 18.63 -1.58 17.13
N GLN A 211 19.05 -1.86 18.36
CA GLN A 211 19.00 -3.20 18.91
C GLN A 211 17.55 -3.71 19.00
N ARG A 212 16.63 -2.91 19.56
CA ARG A 212 15.21 -3.31 19.64
C ARG A 212 14.56 -3.50 18.26
N ILE A 213 14.88 -2.66 17.27
CA ILE A 213 14.38 -2.83 15.89
C ILE A 213 14.91 -4.13 15.28
N ARG A 214 16.18 -4.46 15.52
CA ARG A 214 16.76 -5.73 15.06
C ARG A 214 16.03 -6.93 15.66
N ASP A 215 15.77 -6.88 16.96
CA ASP A 215 15.24 -8.02 17.73
C ASP A 215 13.73 -8.22 17.53
N GLN A 216 12.96 -7.14 17.40
CA GLN A 216 11.50 -7.19 17.36
C GLN A 216 10.90 -6.98 15.96
N ALA A 217 11.71 -6.52 15.01
CA ALA A 217 11.31 -6.39 13.61
C ALA A 217 12.22 -7.25 12.71
N SER A 218 13.20 -6.64 12.03
CA SER A 218 14.16 -7.34 11.18
C SER A 218 15.32 -6.40 10.82
N PRO A 219 16.53 -6.92 10.51
CA PRO A 219 17.64 -6.12 9.98
C PRO A 219 17.26 -5.23 8.77
N ARG A 220 16.25 -5.62 7.98
CA ARG A 220 15.75 -4.82 6.84
C ARG A 220 15.06 -3.51 7.25
N HIS A 221 14.63 -3.40 8.50
CA HIS A 221 13.99 -2.19 9.04
C HIS A 221 14.99 -1.22 9.69
N MET A 222 16.29 -1.51 9.61
CA MET A 222 17.32 -0.75 10.32
C MET A 222 17.38 0.69 9.79
N PRO A 223 17.15 1.72 10.64
CA PRO A 223 17.34 3.10 10.25
C PRO A 223 18.80 3.37 9.89
N GLY A 224 19.03 3.96 8.72
CA GLY A 224 20.33 4.53 8.36
C GLY A 224 20.66 5.73 9.24
N MET A 225 19.64 6.51 9.63
CA MET A 225 19.78 7.63 10.56
C MET A 225 18.66 7.64 11.59
N ILE A 226 19.00 8.04 12.83
CA ILE A 226 18.07 8.32 13.92
C ILE A 226 18.33 9.75 14.37
N VAL A 227 17.34 10.64 14.24
CA VAL A 227 17.52 12.08 14.39
C VAL A 227 16.47 12.64 15.35
N ALA A 228 16.90 13.41 16.35
CA ALA A 228 15.98 14.16 17.20
C ALA A 228 15.41 15.36 16.43
N CYS A 229 14.12 15.61 16.60
CA CYS A 229 13.42 16.74 16.00
C CYS A 229 12.50 17.41 17.03
N PRO A 230 12.18 18.71 16.87
CA PRO A 230 11.37 19.44 17.84
C PRO A 230 9.88 19.10 17.75
N ALA A 231 9.39 18.72 16.57
CA ALA A 231 7.98 18.43 16.33
C ALA A 231 7.78 17.49 15.12
N ILE A 232 6.75 16.64 15.18
CA ILE A 232 6.30 15.81 14.07
C ILE A 232 5.05 16.44 13.44
N PRO A 233 5.00 16.66 12.11
CA PRO A 233 3.83 17.22 11.46
C PRO A 233 2.67 16.22 11.48
N HIS A 234 1.49 16.73 11.83
CA HIS A 234 0.24 15.99 11.83
C HIS A 234 -0.84 16.72 11.03
N THR A 235 -1.78 15.96 10.47
CA THR A 235 -3.06 16.51 9.98
C THR A 235 -3.90 17.03 11.15
N VAL A 236 -4.91 17.85 10.86
CA VAL A 236 -5.93 18.25 11.85
C VAL A 236 -6.63 17.06 12.51
N SER A 237 -6.64 15.89 11.85
CA SER A 237 -7.16 14.63 12.41
C SER A 237 -6.14 13.83 13.23
N GLY A 238 -4.97 14.39 13.54
CA GLY A 238 -3.92 13.76 14.36
C GLY A 238 -3.11 12.68 13.64
N LYS A 239 -3.18 12.59 12.29
CA LYS A 239 -2.39 11.59 11.54
C LYS A 239 -1.04 12.15 11.17
N LYS A 240 0.02 11.37 11.37
CA LYS A 240 1.36 11.65 10.86
C LYS A 240 1.33 11.85 9.35
N VAL A 241 2.16 12.75 8.83
CA VAL A 241 2.25 13.03 7.38
C VAL A 241 3.62 12.64 6.83
N GLU A 242 3.90 11.33 6.81
CA GLU A 242 5.16 10.77 6.29
C GLU A 242 5.44 11.22 4.85
N LEU A 243 4.40 11.31 4.02
CA LEU A 243 4.56 11.69 2.61
C LEU A 243 5.01 13.14 2.45
N THR A 244 4.53 14.04 3.30
CA THR A 244 4.96 15.45 3.29
C THR A 244 6.40 15.57 3.74
N VAL A 245 6.77 14.87 4.82
CA VAL A 245 8.16 14.81 5.30
C VAL A 245 9.07 14.23 4.22
N LYS A 246 8.70 13.11 3.59
CA LYS A 246 9.46 12.51 2.48
C LYS A 246 9.67 13.49 1.33
N LYS A 247 8.62 14.19 0.90
CA LYS A 247 8.72 15.19 -0.17
C LYS A 247 9.74 16.27 0.16
N ILE A 248 9.72 16.80 1.39
CA ILE A 248 10.68 17.80 1.85
C ILE A 248 12.12 17.25 1.83
N ILE A 249 12.32 16.04 2.37
CA ILE A 249 13.62 15.36 2.38
C ILE A 249 14.15 15.15 0.96
N ASP A 250 13.27 14.75 0.02
CA ASP A 250 13.59 14.59 -1.40
C ASP A 250 13.69 15.95 -2.15
N GLY A 251 13.57 17.09 -1.48
CA GLY A 251 13.76 18.43 -2.06
C GLY A 251 12.55 19.02 -2.79
N HIS A 252 11.35 18.47 -2.60
CA HIS A 252 10.13 18.95 -3.25
C HIS A 252 9.41 20.01 -2.40
N ALA A 253 8.89 21.05 -3.07
CA ALA A 253 8.05 22.06 -2.43
C ALA A 253 6.70 21.50 -1.96
N ILE A 254 6.23 21.98 -0.80
CA ILE A 254 4.93 21.60 -0.23
C ILE A 254 3.89 22.68 -0.55
N THR A 255 2.84 22.31 -1.28
CA THR A 255 1.82 23.25 -1.77
C THR A 255 0.61 23.42 -0.83
N ASN A 256 0.28 22.42 -0.01
CA ASN A 256 -0.92 22.44 0.84
C ASN A 256 -0.59 22.29 2.32
N LYS A 257 -0.22 23.41 2.97
CA LYS A 257 0.08 23.46 4.41
C LYS A 257 -1.18 23.60 5.29
N ASN A 258 -2.31 24.01 4.73
CA ASN A 258 -3.55 24.30 5.46
C ASN A 258 -4.23 23.06 6.07
N ALA A 259 -3.89 21.86 5.61
CA ALA A 259 -4.44 20.61 6.13
C ALA A 259 -3.72 20.09 7.39
N LEU A 260 -2.68 20.79 7.85
CA LEU A 260 -1.85 20.39 8.99
C LEU A 260 -2.29 21.11 10.27
N GLN A 261 -2.21 20.39 11.39
CA GLN A 261 -2.45 20.93 12.72
C GLN A 261 -1.31 21.85 13.17
N ASN A 262 -0.08 21.50 12.82
CA ASN A 262 1.16 22.16 13.23
C ASN A 262 2.08 22.40 12.01
N PRO A 263 1.65 23.23 11.04
CA PRO A 263 2.40 23.45 9.79
C PRO A 263 3.80 24.05 10.00
N GLU A 264 4.04 24.75 11.11
CA GLU A 264 5.33 25.31 11.51
C GLU A 264 6.42 24.24 11.71
N SER A 265 6.03 23.03 12.08
CA SER A 265 6.97 21.90 12.23
C SER A 265 7.70 21.56 10.93
N LEU A 266 7.14 21.91 9.77
CA LEU A 266 7.75 21.66 8.47
C LEU A 266 9.06 22.42 8.25
N ALA A 267 9.21 23.61 8.84
CA ALA A 267 10.39 24.46 8.64
C ALA A 267 11.69 23.74 9.06
N TRP A 268 11.64 23.03 10.19
CA TRP A 268 12.78 22.25 10.66
C TRP A 268 13.16 21.13 9.69
N PHE A 269 12.18 20.46 9.08
CA PHE A 269 12.44 19.42 8.06
C PHE A 269 13.01 20.03 6.78
N GLU A 270 12.58 21.23 6.38
CA GLU A 270 13.11 21.96 5.22
C GLU A 270 14.59 22.28 5.41
N GLU A 271 14.97 22.77 6.60
CA GLU A 271 16.36 23.03 6.99
C GLU A 271 17.19 21.74 7.06
N PHE A 272 16.68 20.70 7.72
CA PHE A 272 17.35 19.41 7.81
C PHE A 272 17.55 18.76 6.42
N ALA A 273 16.58 18.90 5.51
CA ALA A 273 16.74 18.41 4.15
C ALA A 273 17.86 19.16 3.40
N ALA A 274 18.06 20.45 3.68
CA ALA A 274 19.15 21.22 3.09
C ALA A 274 20.53 20.75 3.60
N THR A 275 20.65 20.48 4.90
CA THR A 275 21.91 19.94 5.45
C THR A 275 22.24 18.57 4.89
N LEU A 276 21.23 17.71 4.73
CA LEU A 276 21.40 16.40 4.11
C LEU A 276 21.93 16.48 2.68
N ARG A 277 21.43 17.42 1.87
CA ARG A 277 21.89 17.59 0.48
C ARG A 277 23.34 18.05 0.43
N ASN A 278 23.71 19.02 1.26
CA ASN A 278 25.06 19.56 1.32
C ASN A 278 26.09 18.50 1.74
N ALA A 279 25.73 17.61 2.67
CA ALA A 279 26.59 16.52 3.13
C ALA A 279 26.81 15.39 2.10
N THR A 280 26.02 15.33 1.02
CA THR A 280 26.21 14.37 -0.08
C THR A 280 27.17 14.87 -1.16
N HIS A 281 27.63 16.12 -1.07
CA HIS A 281 28.54 16.76 -2.03
C HIS A 281 29.98 16.92 -1.51
N GLU A 282 30.28 16.40 -0.32
CA GLU A 282 31.64 16.22 0.23
C GLU A 282 32.03 14.73 0.19
#